data_AF-A0A3D9VL30-F1
#
_entry.id   AF-A0A3D9VL30-F1
#
_cell.length_a   1.000
_cell.length_b   1.000
_cell.length_c   1.000
_cell.angle_alpha   90.00
_cell.angle_beta   90.00
_cell.angle_gamma   90.00
#
_symmetry.space_group_name_H-M   'P 1'
#
loop_
_entity.id
_entity.type
_entity.pdbx_description
1 polymer ?
#
loop_
_entity_poly.entity_id
_entity_poly.type
_entity_poly.pdbx_seq_one_letter_code
_entity_poly.pdbx_strand_id
1 'polypeptide(L)'
;MCARARALQVSVDALLGLDLAELDAVELFQVPRLVGRVQADVRAFRHAVRTEWDAQVAALSADLARLRETIDRIGEAQDPSEAWRAVEAAGERAVSSARALRDRLRAVCGSSTTPPADQAQVR
;
A
#
# COMPACT_ATOMS: atom_id res chain seq x y z
N MET A 1 0.20 -17.13 -8.56
CA MET A 1 -0.60 -15.95 -8.16
C MET A 1 -0.36 -15.55 -6.71
N CYS A 2 -0.60 -16.44 -5.73
CA CYS A 2 -0.44 -16.10 -4.31
C CYS A 2 0.99 -15.62 -3.92
N ALA A 3 2.06 -16.20 -4.46
CA ALA A 3 3.43 -15.71 -4.18
C ALA A 3 3.64 -14.23 -4.57
N ARG A 4 3.06 -13.79 -5.70
CA ARG A 4 3.12 -12.39 -6.16
C ARG A 4 2.23 -11.48 -5.32
N ALA A 5 1.04 -11.96 -4.95
CA ALA A 5 0.15 -11.24 -4.03
C ALA A 5 0.80 -11.04 -2.66
N ARG A 6 1.52 -12.05 -2.13
CA ARG A 6 2.30 -11.95 -0.89
C ARG A 6 3.45 -10.95 -1.00
N ALA A 7 4.20 -10.95 -2.11
CA ALA A 7 5.26 -9.98 -2.34
C ALA A 7 4.73 -8.53 -2.32
N LEU A 8 3.61 -8.27 -3.01
CA LEU A 8 2.96 -6.97 -2.97
C LEU A 8 2.41 -6.65 -1.57
N GLN A 9 1.86 -7.64 -0.88
CA GLN A 9 1.35 -7.48 0.48
C GLN A 9 2.46 -7.03 1.45
N VAL A 10 3.68 -7.57 1.36
CA VAL A 10 4.82 -7.13 2.19
C VAL A 10 5.12 -5.64 1.99
N SER A 11 5.13 -5.18 0.74
CA SER A 11 5.40 -3.77 0.43
C SER A 11 4.25 -2.86 0.87
N VAL A 12 3.00 -3.32 0.73
CA VAL A 12 1.82 -2.61 1.24
C VAL A 12 1.82 -2.57 2.76
N ASP A 13 2.14 -3.65 3.46
CA ASP A 13 2.22 -3.68 4.92
C ASP A 13 3.33 -2.76 5.44
N ALA A 14 4.46 -2.64 4.73
CA ALA A 14 5.50 -1.66 5.05
C ALA A 14 4.99 -0.21 4.92
N LEU A 15 4.20 0.10 3.89
CA LEU A 15 3.56 1.42 3.74
C LEU A 15 2.54 1.69 4.86
N LEU A 16 1.77 0.68 5.25
CA LEU A 16 0.79 0.79 6.34
C LEU A 16 1.42 0.91 7.73
N GLY A 17 2.69 0.54 7.87
CA GLY A 17 3.49 0.74 9.07
C GLY A 17 4.11 2.14 9.17
N LEU A 18 3.97 3.00 8.15
CA LEU A 18 4.35 4.40 8.26
C LEU A 18 3.28 5.17 9.02
N ASP A 19 3.67 5.76 10.15
CA ASP A 19 2.89 6.81 10.80
C ASP A 19 3.46 8.17 10.42
N LEU A 20 2.90 8.78 9.39
CA LEU A 20 3.35 10.08 8.87
C LEU A 20 3.19 11.21 9.87
N ALA A 21 2.34 11.07 10.90
CA ALA A 21 2.21 12.07 11.95
C ALA A 21 3.34 11.98 12.99
N GLU A 22 3.98 10.81 13.10
CA GLU A 22 5.10 10.58 14.02
C GLU A 22 6.47 10.72 13.34
N LEU A 23 6.54 10.74 12.01
CA LEU A 23 7.81 10.88 11.29
C LEU A 23 8.42 12.25 11.51
N ASP A 24 9.72 12.27 11.85
CA ASP A 24 10.49 13.50 11.80
C ASP A 24 10.90 13.87 10.35
N ALA A 25 11.46 15.08 10.18
CA ALA A 25 11.88 15.57 8.87
C ALA A 25 12.98 14.70 8.21
N VAL A 26 13.79 13.98 9.00
CA VAL A 26 14.85 13.09 8.50
C VAL A 26 14.25 11.79 7.98
N GLU A 27 13.26 11.25 8.69
CA GLU A 27 12.53 10.05 8.30
C GLU A 27 11.68 10.27 7.05
N LEU A 28 11.21 11.51 6.84
CA LEU A 28 10.46 11.87 5.64
C LEU A 28 11.23 11.59 4.35
N PHE A 29 12.56 11.75 4.33
CA PHE A 29 13.38 11.48 3.15
C PHE A 29 13.39 10.00 2.75
N GLN A 30 13.01 9.08 3.65
CA GLN A 30 12.88 7.66 3.34
C GLN A 30 11.52 7.31 2.70
N VAL A 31 10.50 8.16 2.89
CA VAL A 31 9.14 7.91 2.39
C VAL A 31 9.10 7.81 0.86
N PRO A 32 9.74 8.70 0.06
CA PRO A 32 9.78 8.56 -1.39
C PRO A 32 10.38 7.23 -1.87
N ARG A 33 11.38 6.70 -1.16
CA ARG A 33 12.01 5.41 -1.49
C ARG A 33 11.04 4.25 -1.25
N LEU A 34 10.33 4.26 -0.13
CA LEU A 34 9.30 3.25 0.13
C LEU A 34 8.17 3.34 -0.90
N VAL A 35 7.67 4.55 -1.16
CA VAL A 35 6.64 4.83 -2.17
C VAL A 35 7.06 4.28 -3.54
N GLY A 36 8.30 4.55 -3.97
CA GLY A 36 8.84 4.03 -5.23
C GLY A 36 8.88 2.50 -5.30
N ARG A 37 9.23 1.83 -4.19
CA ARG A 37 9.21 0.36 -4.11
C ARG A 37 7.79 -0.18 -4.24
N VAL A 38 6.83 0.38 -3.51
CA VAL A 38 5.42 -0.04 -3.61
C VAL A 38 4.89 0.18 -5.03
N GLN A 39 5.19 1.32 -5.66
CA GLN A 39 4.81 1.58 -7.05
C GLN A 39 5.37 0.55 -8.04
N ALA A 40 6.63 0.13 -7.86
CA ALA A 40 7.25 -0.91 -8.68
C ALA A 40 6.54 -2.26 -8.51
N ASP A 41 6.25 -2.65 -7.27
CA ASP A 41 5.56 -3.91 -6.96
C ASP A 41 4.11 -3.91 -7.45
N VAL A 42 3.40 -2.78 -7.31
CA VAL A 42 2.04 -2.59 -7.84
C VAL A 42 2.04 -2.71 -9.37
N ARG A 43 3.02 -2.11 -10.06
CA ARG A 43 3.15 -2.22 -11.52
C ARG A 43 3.44 -3.66 -11.95
N ALA A 44 4.39 -4.33 -11.30
CA ALA A 44 4.72 -5.72 -11.57
C ALA A 44 3.52 -6.66 -11.33
N PHE A 45 2.73 -6.38 -10.29
CA PHE A 45 1.52 -7.11 -9.99
C PHE A 45 0.42 -6.86 -11.03
N ARG A 46 0.22 -5.62 -11.47
CA ARG A 46 -0.75 -5.25 -12.52
C ARG A 46 -0.55 -6.07 -13.80
N HIS A 47 0.70 -6.25 -14.21
CA HIS A 47 1.03 -7.09 -15.38
C HIS A 47 0.67 -8.57 -15.20
N ALA A 48 0.52 -9.05 -13.96
CA ALA A 48 0.27 -10.44 -13.63
C ALA A 48 -1.20 -10.76 -13.30
N VAL A 49 -2.07 -9.76 -13.15
CA VAL A 49 -3.46 -9.94 -12.70
C VAL A 49 -4.47 -9.47 -13.77
N ARG A 50 -5.66 -10.08 -13.77
CA ARG A 50 -6.76 -9.67 -14.66
C ARG A 50 -7.36 -8.33 -14.21
N THR A 51 -8.16 -7.73 -15.10
CA THR A 51 -8.87 -6.44 -14.94
C THR A 51 -9.65 -6.27 -13.64
N GLU A 52 -9.95 -7.35 -12.92
CA GLU A 52 -10.69 -7.37 -11.67
C GLU A 52 -10.12 -6.44 -10.59
N TRP A 53 -8.79 -6.26 -10.54
CA TRP A 53 -8.12 -5.44 -9.52
C TRP A 53 -7.53 -4.14 -10.08
N ASP A 54 -7.82 -3.84 -11.35
CA ASP A 54 -7.21 -2.70 -12.04
C ASP A 54 -7.59 -1.37 -11.36
N ALA A 55 -8.83 -1.26 -10.87
CA ALA A 55 -9.30 -0.07 -10.17
C ALA A 55 -8.54 0.19 -8.86
N GLN A 56 -8.34 -0.83 -8.01
CA GLN A 56 -7.64 -0.70 -6.74
C GLN A 56 -6.14 -0.46 -6.94
N VAL A 57 -5.53 -1.15 -7.92
CA VAL A 57 -4.13 -0.96 -8.31
C VAL A 57 -3.91 0.44 -8.87
N ALA A 58 -4.83 0.94 -9.72
CA ALA A 58 -4.76 2.30 -10.26
C ALA A 58 -4.96 3.38 -9.19
N ALA A 59 -5.92 3.19 -8.28
CA ALA A 59 -6.16 4.10 -7.15
C ALA A 59 -4.91 4.22 -6.27
N LEU A 60 -4.36 3.09 -5.79
CA LEU A 60 -3.14 3.11 -4.99
C LEU A 60 -1.96 3.74 -5.75
N SER A 61 -1.80 3.45 -7.04
CA SER A 61 -0.72 4.05 -7.85
C SER A 61 -0.83 5.57 -7.93
N ALA A 62 -2.06 6.09 -8.11
CA ALA A 62 -2.33 7.52 -8.17
C ALA A 62 -2.10 8.22 -6.82
N ASP A 63 -2.56 7.63 -5.72
CA ASP A 63 -2.35 8.18 -4.38
C ASP A 63 -0.87 8.20 -3.99
N LEU A 64 -0.11 7.15 -4.35
CA LEU A 64 1.34 7.10 -4.14
C LEU A 64 2.09 8.14 -4.99
N ALA A 65 1.67 8.36 -6.24
CA ALA A 65 2.26 9.41 -7.07
C ALA A 65 2.02 10.79 -6.45
N ARG A 66 0.79 11.05 -5.98
CA ARG A 66 0.44 12.30 -5.30
C ARG A 66 1.24 12.48 -4.01
N LEU A 67 1.34 11.45 -3.17
CA LEU A 67 2.14 11.51 -1.94
C LEU A 67 3.59 11.87 -2.23
N ARG A 68 4.21 11.25 -3.24
CA ARG A 68 5.56 11.57 -3.66
C ARG A 68 5.70 13.02 -4.12
N GLU A 69 4.82 13.47 -5.00
CA GLU A 69 4.81 14.87 -5.47
C GLU A 69 4.60 15.87 -4.32
N THR A 70 3.81 15.52 -3.30
CA THR A 70 3.61 16.39 -2.13
C THR A 70 4.86 16.43 -1.25
N ILE A 71 5.53 15.30 -1.03
CA ILE A 71 6.79 15.26 -0.28
C ILE A 71 7.90 16.03 -1.01
N ASP A 72 8.03 15.84 -2.32
CA ASP A 72 9.06 16.52 -3.12
C ASP A 72 8.90 18.05 -3.07
N ARG A 73 7.67 18.55 -2.89
CA ARG A 73 7.34 19.98 -2.78
C ARG A 73 7.50 20.59 -1.38
N ILE A 74 7.77 19.80 -0.34
CA ILE A 74 7.93 20.34 1.02
C ILE A 74 9.06 21.37 1.10
N GLY A 75 10.18 21.12 0.43
CA GLY A 75 11.33 22.05 0.42
C GLY A 75 11.07 23.38 -0.30
N GLU A 76 10.00 23.45 -1.10
CA GLU A 76 9.60 24.62 -1.88
C GLU A 76 8.45 25.41 -1.21
N ALA A 77 7.89 24.88 -0.12
CA ALA A 77 6.72 25.47 0.52
C ALA A 77 7.07 26.75 1.30
N GLN A 78 6.22 27.76 1.16
CA GLN A 78 6.32 29.01 1.92
C GLN A 78 5.91 28.83 3.39
N ASP A 79 4.95 27.95 3.65
CA ASP A 79 4.51 27.56 5.00
C ASP A 79 4.79 26.05 5.23
N PRO A 80 5.79 25.70 6.06
CA PRO A 80 6.10 24.32 6.41
C PRO A 80 4.93 23.57 7.06
N SER A 81 4.08 24.26 7.82
CA SER A 81 2.94 23.64 8.52
C SER A 81 1.84 23.24 7.54
N GLU A 82 1.57 24.09 6.55
CA GLU A 82 0.61 23.78 5.48
C GLU A 82 1.12 22.63 4.61
N ALA A 83 2.40 22.64 4.26
CA ALA A 83 3.04 21.57 3.49
C ALA A 83 3.00 20.23 4.23
N TRP A 84 3.23 20.26 5.55
CA TRP A 84 3.15 19.07 6.39
C TRP A 84 1.73 18.48 6.42
N ARG A 85 0.71 19.31 6.66
CA ARG A 85 -0.70 18.87 6.60
C ARG A 85 -1.07 18.29 5.23
N ALA A 86 -0.51 18.85 4.15
CA ALA A 86 -0.73 18.32 2.81
C ALA A 86 -0.13 16.92 2.64
N VAL A 87 1.06 16.67 3.21
CA VAL A 87 1.68 15.33 3.23
C VAL A 87 0.88 14.37 4.07
N GLU A 88 0.45 14.75 5.28
CA GLU A 88 -0.41 13.92 6.12
C GLU A 88 -1.68 13.51 5.36
N ALA A 89 -2.39 14.47 4.76
CA ALA A 89 -3.60 14.19 3.99
C ALA A 89 -3.34 13.34 2.73
N ALA A 90 -2.20 13.50 2.05
CA ALA A 90 -1.82 12.63 0.93
C ALA A 90 -1.48 11.20 1.43
N GLY A 91 -0.83 11.12 2.58
CA GLY A 91 -0.49 9.91 3.30
C GLY A 91 -1.71 9.09 3.69
N GLU A 92 -2.67 9.70 4.37
CA GLU A 92 -3.93 9.07 4.78
C GLU A 92 -4.68 8.45 3.60
N ARG A 93 -4.71 9.16 2.46
CA ARG A 93 -5.31 8.64 1.22
C ARG A 93 -4.56 7.41 0.71
N ALA A 94 -3.24 7.48 0.62
CA ALA A 94 -2.41 6.34 0.20
C ALA A 94 -2.58 5.14 1.15
N VAL A 95 -2.62 5.36 2.46
CA VAL A 95 -2.88 4.34 3.49
C VAL A 95 -4.26 3.73 3.31
N SER A 96 -5.30 4.53 3.08
CA SER A 96 -6.66 4.05 2.84
C SER A 96 -6.73 3.13 1.61
N SER A 97 -6.16 3.56 0.48
CA SER A 97 -6.08 2.75 -0.75
C SER A 97 -5.24 1.48 -0.56
N ALA A 98 -4.17 1.57 0.22
CA ALA A 98 -3.31 0.44 0.57
C ALA A 98 -4.05 -0.60 1.43
N ARG A 99 -4.85 -0.17 2.41
CA ARG A 99 -5.72 -1.06 3.21
C ARG A 99 -6.75 -1.77 2.33
N ALA A 100 -7.43 -1.03 1.46
CA ALA A 100 -8.40 -1.60 0.53
C ALA A 100 -7.78 -2.67 -0.37
N LEU A 101 -6.56 -2.45 -0.88
CA LEU A 101 -5.83 -3.44 -1.65
C LEU A 101 -5.39 -4.64 -0.79
N ARG A 102 -4.87 -4.41 0.42
CA ARG A 102 -4.46 -5.49 1.33
C ARG A 102 -5.59 -6.45 1.66
N ASP A 103 -6.77 -5.94 1.96
CA ASP A 103 -7.91 -6.78 2.34
C ASP A 103 -8.33 -7.69 1.19
N ARG A 104 -8.24 -7.19 -0.06
CA ARG A 104 -8.43 -7.98 -1.27
C ARG A 104 -7.32 -9.01 -1.45
N LEU A 105 -6.04 -8.62 -1.30
CA LEU A 105 -4.90 -9.54 -1.41
C LEU A 105 -4.96 -10.69 -0.40
N ARG A 106 -5.41 -10.43 0.83
CA ARG A 106 -5.61 -11.46 1.86
C ARG A 106 -6.62 -12.51 1.41
N ALA A 107 -7.72 -12.10 0.77
CA ALA A 107 -8.71 -13.03 0.24
C ALA A 107 -8.13 -13.96 -0.86
N VAL A 108 -7.15 -13.50 -1.63
CA VAL A 108 -6.53 -14.28 -2.74
C VAL A 108 -5.70 -15.45 -2.24
N CYS A 109 -4.97 -15.26 -1.15
CA CYS A 109 -4.14 -16.31 -0.54
C CYS A 109 -4.89 -17.12 0.54
N GLY A 110 -6.03 -16.62 1.02
CA GLY A 110 -6.85 -17.22 2.07
C GLY A 110 -7.84 -18.31 1.61
N SER A 111 -8.14 -18.43 0.32
CA SER A 111 -9.08 -19.44 -0.20
C SER A 111 -8.53 -20.87 -0.26
N SER A 112 -7.52 -21.20 0.55
CA SER A 112 -6.97 -22.55 0.72
C SER A 112 -7.12 -23.08 2.14
N THR A 113 -8.10 -22.59 2.89
CA THR A 113 -8.74 -23.43 3.91
C THR A 113 -9.64 -24.43 3.20
N THR A 114 -9.04 -25.55 2.77
CA THR A 114 -9.76 -26.82 2.84
C THR A 114 -10.40 -26.85 4.23
N PRO A 115 -11.74 -26.99 4.37
CA PRO A 115 -12.30 -27.25 5.69
C PRO A 115 -11.54 -28.45 6.25
N PRO A 116 -11.21 -28.50 7.56
CA PRO A 116 -10.62 -29.71 8.11
C PRO A 116 -11.51 -30.88 7.67
N ALA A 117 -10.92 -31.80 6.91
CA ALA A 117 -11.51 -33.09 6.63
C ALA A 117 -11.50 -33.87 7.94
N ASP A 118 -12.34 -33.43 8.88
CA ASP A 118 -12.58 -34.07 10.16
C ASP A 118 -14.07 -33.90 10.50
N GLN A 119 -14.90 -34.25 9.51
CA GLN A 119 -16.08 -35.05 9.80
C GLN A 119 -15.81 -36.44 9.25
N ALA A 120 -15.45 -37.40 10.10
CA ALA A 120 -15.92 -38.78 10.01
C ALA A 120 -15.32 -39.66 11.13
N GLN A 121 -16.21 -40.03 12.06
CA GLN A 121 -16.20 -41.33 12.74
C GLN A 121 -15.08 -41.65 13.74
N VAL A 122 -15.33 -41.39 15.02
CA VAL A 122 -15.12 -42.42 16.06
C VAL A 122 -16.29 -42.37 17.05
N ARG A 123 -17.22 -43.32 16.84
CA ARG A 123 -18.15 -43.99 17.77
C ARG A 123 -18.90 -43.20 18.83
#